data_AF-A0A326GLP1-F1
#
_entry.id   AF-A0A326GLP1-F1
#
_cell.length_a   1.000
_cell.length_b   1.000
_cell.length_c   1.000
_cell.angle_alpha   90.00
_cell.angle_beta   90.00
_cell.angle_gamma   90.00
#
_symmetry.space_group_name_H-M   'P 1'
#
loop_
_entity.id
_entity.type
_entity.pdbx_description
1 polymer ?
#
loop_
_entity_poly.entity_id
_entity_poly.type
_entity_poly.pdbx_seq_one_letter_code
_entity_poly.pdbx_strand_id
1 'polypeptide(L)'
;MGDISNETSMEDILSSIKRIIAEEGEGSAQALRGRKSIRTAQQVRDIDDRDEVLELNQSVAAPPPPPSRVDAMRAEAMRAEPPRVERARAPEPEPEPVAAAPAPKVDPSIVSERAAEASRGALDQLSRLVVKPETPGSDSLEGLVREMLRPMLREWLDAQLPGIVESMVAREIARISGRE
;
A
#
# COMPACT_ATOMS: atom_id res chain seq x y z
N MET A 1 6.58 -1.73 -83.93
CA MET A 1 6.81 -1.22 -82.57
C MET A 1 5.66 -0.30 -82.20
N GLY A 2 4.65 -0.83 -81.52
CA GLY A 2 3.48 -0.10 -81.02
C GLY A 2 3.01 -0.74 -79.73
N ASP A 3 2.45 0.09 -78.85
CA ASP A 3 1.71 -0.24 -77.63
C ASP A 3 2.49 -0.72 -76.39
N ILE A 4 3.06 0.25 -75.67
CA ILE A 4 3.39 0.15 -74.23
C ILE A 4 2.60 1.21 -73.43
N SER A 5 1.73 1.99 -74.08
CA SER A 5 0.91 3.02 -73.42
C SER A 5 -0.39 2.49 -72.80
N ASN A 6 -0.49 1.19 -72.55
CA ASN A 6 -1.69 0.57 -71.96
C ASN A 6 -1.40 -0.16 -70.64
N GLU A 7 -0.22 0.04 -70.04
CA GLU A 7 0.17 -0.64 -68.80
C GLU A 7 -0.44 -0.02 -67.52
N THR A 8 -1.20 1.08 -67.64
CA THR A 8 -2.26 1.45 -66.68
C THR A 8 -3.25 2.38 -67.40
N SER A 9 -4.37 1.85 -67.89
CA SER A 9 -5.38 2.68 -68.56
C SER A 9 -6.08 3.60 -67.55
N MET A 10 -6.57 4.76 -67.99
CA MET A 10 -7.29 5.73 -67.14
C MET A 10 -8.44 5.07 -66.35
N GLU A 11 -9.07 4.06 -66.95
CA GLU A 11 -10.14 3.24 -66.37
C GLU A 11 -9.64 2.29 -65.26
N ASP A 12 -8.39 1.82 -65.32
CA ASP A 12 -7.76 1.08 -64.22
C ASP A 12 -7.47 2.00 -63.03
N ILE A 13 -7.03 3.23 -63.29
CA ILE A 13 -6.81 4.26 -62.27
C ILE A 13 -8.14 4.55 -61.55
N LEU A 14 -9.22 4.76 -62.31
CA LEU A 14 -10.55 5.03 -61.75
C LEU A 14 -11.13 3.83 -61.00
N SER A 15 -10.90 2.61 -61.49
CA SER A 15 -11.34 1.38 -60.83
C SER A 15 -10.58 1.11 -59.52
N SER A 16 -9.28 1.41 -59.49
CA SER A 16 -8.44 1.33 -58.29
C SER A 16 -8.89 2.31 -57.22
N ILE A 17 -9.13 3.58 -57.58
CA ILE A 17 -9.65 4.61 -56.66
C ILE A 17 -11.05 4.22 -56.13
N LYS A 18 -11.94 3.74 -57.01
CA LYS A 18 -13.29 3.31 -56.62
C LYS A 18 -13.27 2.13 -55.65
N ARG A 19 -12.37 1.16 -55.87
CA ARG A 19 -12.18 0.01 -54.97
C ARG A 19 -11.66 0.45 -53.61
N ILE A 20 -10.65 1.33 -53.56
CA ILE A 20 -10.07 1.84 -52.30
C ILE A 20 -11.15 2.56 -51.47
N ILE A 21 -11.97 3.42 -52.09
CA ILE A 21 -13.01 4.17 -51.37
C ILE A 21 -14.12 3.25 -50.82
N ALA A 22 -14.50 2.21 -51.58
CA ALA A 22 -15.48 1.22 -51.11
C ALA A 22 -14.94 0.40 -49.93
N GLU A 23 -13.68 -0.02 -50.01
CA GLU A 23 -12.99 -0.81 -48.98
C GLU A 23 -12.74 0.00 -47.70
N GLU A 24 -12.42 1.30 -47.84
CA GLU A 24 -12.23 2.22 -46.70
C GLU A 24 -13.57 2.56 -45.99
N GLY A 25 -14.68 2.64 -46.76
CA GLY A 25 -16.03 2.85 -46.23
C GLY A 25 -16.54 1.68 -45.38
N GLU A 26 -16.36 0.43 -45.83
CA GLU A 26 -16.79 -0.77 -45.09
C GLU A 26 -15.89 -1.07 -43.87
N GLY A 27 -14.58 -0.82 -43.99
CA GLY A 27 -13.64 -0.95 -42.87
C GLY A 27 -13.97 -0.02 -41.70
N SER A 28 -14.49 1.18 -41.98
CA SER A 28 -14.89 2.14 -40.93
C SER A 28 -16.07 1.63 -40.08
N ALA A 29 -17.08 1.02 -40.72
CA ALA A 29 -18.27 0.49 -40.04
C ALA A 29 -17.94 -0.78 -39.23
N GLN A 30 -17.07 -1.64 -39.74
CA GLN A 30 -16.60 -2.84 -39.04
C GLN A 30 -15.65 -2.49 -37.89
N ALA A 31 -14.77 -1.50 -38.05
CA ALA A 31 -13.91 -0.98 -36.98
C ALA A 31 -14.71 -0.33 -35.85
N LEU A 32 -15.80 0.38 -36.16
CA LEU A 32 -16.72 0.95 -35.16
C LEU A 32 -17.45 -0.14 -34.35
N ARG A 33 -17.90 -1.23 -34.99
CA ARG A 33 -18.52 -2.37 -34.29
C ARG A 33 -17.52 -3.18 -33.47
N GLY A 34 -16.31 -3.39 -33.99
CA GLY A 34 -15.21 -4.03 -33.26
C GLY A 34 -14.80 -3.23 -32.03
N ARG A 35 -14.63 -1.91 -32.15
CA ARG A 35 -14.34 -1.02 -31.02
C ARG A 35 -15.45 -1.02 -29.97
N LYS A 36 -16.72 -1.10 -30.37
CA LYS A 36 -17.83 -1.17 -29.41
C LYS A 36 -17.82 -2.50 -28.64
N SER A 37 -17.59 -3.62 -29.33
CA SER A 37 -17.47 -4.96 -28.72
C SER A 37 -16.30 -5.06 -27.74
N ILE A 38 -15.11 -4.56 -28.15
CA ILE A 38 -13.91 -4.52 -27.31
C ILE A 38 -14.14 -3.64 -26.08
N ARG A 39 -14.76 -2.46 -26.22
CA ARG A 39 -15.09 -1.59 -25.09
C ARG A 39 -16.05 -2.26 -24.10
N THR A 40 -17.08 -2.96 -24.57
CA THR A 40 -17.98 -3.69 -23.67
C THR A 40 -17.29 -4.86 -22.97
N ALA A 41 -16.44 -5.63 -23.66
CA ALA A 41 -15.70 -6.72 -23.05
C ALA A 41 -14.64 -6.22 -22.05
N GLN A 42 -14.02 -5.09 -22.33
CA GLN A 42 -13.06 -4.44 -21.44
C GLN A 42 -13.76 -3.82 -20.22
N GLN A 43 -14.95 -3.22 -20.41
CA GLN A 43 -15.76 -2.70 -19.30
C GLN A 43 -16.27 -3.81 -18.37
N VAL A 44 -16.62 -4.98 -18.89
CA VAL A 44 -17.02 -6.13 -18.04
C VAL A 44 -15.84 -6.69 -17.25
N ARG A 45 -14.63 -6.71 -17.83
CA ARG A 45 -13.40 -7.09 -17.11
C ARG A 45 -12.98 -6.06 -16.06
N ASP A 46 -13.03 -4.77 -16.40
CA ASP A 46 -12.70 -3.66 -15.48
C ASP A 46 -13.63 -3.59 -14.26
N ILE A 47 -14.84 -4.18 -14.33
CA ILE A 47 -15.76 -4.27 -13.18
C ILE A 47 -15.38 -5.45 -12.29
N ASP A 48 -15.06 -6.60 -12.87
CA ASP A 48 -14.62 -7.83 -12.17
C ASP A 48 -13.26 -7.61 -11.47
N ASP A 49 -12.31 -6.98 -12.17
CA ASP A 49 -10.97 -6.66 -11.64
C ASP A 49 -11.03 -5.65 -10.48
N ARG A 50 -12.03 -4.75 -10.45
CA ARG A 50 -12.22 -3.79 -9.34
C ARG A 50 -12.75 -4.42 -8.07
N ASP A 51 -13.50 -5.52 -8.18
CA ASP A 51 -13.98 -6.29 -7.03
C ASP A 51 -12.87 -7.24 -6.51
N GLU A 52 -11.94 -7.66 -7.37
CA GLU A 52 -10.74 -8.43 -6.97
C GLU A 52 -9.65 -7.55 -6.33
N VAL A 53 -9.49 -6.30 -6.77
CA VAL A 53 -8.54 -5.33 -6.20
C VAL A 53 -9.16 -4.60 -5.01
N LEU A 54 -8.97 -5.17 -3.82
CA LEU A 54 -9.41 -4.54 -2.56
C LEU A 54 -8.52 -3.34 -2.19
N GLU A 55 -9.01 -2.12 -2.42
CA GLU A 55 -8.38 -0.88 -1.95
C GLU A 55 -8.61 -0.68 -0.44
N LEU A 56 -7.76 -1.28 0.39
CA LEU A 56 -7.81 -1.23 1.86
C LEU A 56 -7.29 0.10 2.44
N ASN A 57 -7.83 1.23 1.98
CA ASN A 57 -7.49 2.57 2.50
C ASN A 57 -8.22 2.94 3.81
N GLN A 58 -9.27 2.19 4.15
CA GLN A 58 -10.04 2.36 5.37
C GLN A 58 -9.71 1.25 6.36
N SER A 59 -9.18 1.62 7.54
CA SER A 59 -8.97 0.66 8.63
C SER A 59 -10.31 0.27 9.24
N VAL A 60 -10.82 -0.90 8.91
CA VAL A 60 -11.97 -1.50 9.61
C VAL A 60 -11.46 -2.07 10.94
N ALA A 61 -11.97 -1.56 12.06
CA ALA A 61 -11.73 -2.20 13.36
C ALA A 61 -12.30 -3.62 13.29
N ALA A 62 -11.45 -4.62 13.46
CA ALA A 62 -11.89 -6.01 13.47
C ALA A 62 -13.02 -6.16 14.51
N PRO A 63 -14.16 -6.80 14.17
CA PRO A 63 -15.17 -7.08 15.16
C PRO A 63 -14.50 -7.83 16.33
N PRO A 64 -14.89 -7.53 17.58
CA PRO A 64 -14.28 -8.18 18.73
C PRO A 64 -14.32 -9.69 18.51
N PRO A 65 -13.21 -10.42 18.73
CA PRO A 65 -13.18 -11.84 18.52
C PRO A 65 -14.33 -12.48 19.32
N PRO A 66 -15.00 -13.51 18.77
CA PRO A 66 -16.03 -14.21 19.52
C PRO A 66 -15.43 -14.62 20.87
N PRO A 67 -16.20 -14.50 21.97
CA PRO A 67 -15.68 -14.83 23.29
C PRO A 67 -15.10 -16.24 23.25
N SER A 68 -13.88 -16.40 23.77
CA SER A 68 -13.31 -17.73 23.90
C SER A 68 -14.26 -18.61 24.70
N ARG A 69 -14.23 -19.93 24.49
CA ARG A 69 -15.10 -20.87 25.22
C ARG A 69 -15.02 -20.68 26.74
N VAL A 70 -13.84 -20.29 27.24
CA VAL A 70 -13.60 -19.94 28.65
C VAL A 70 -14.27 -18.62 29.06
N ASP A 71 -14.28 -17.60 28.19
CA ASP A 71 -14.95 -16.32 28.44
C ASP A 71 -16.46 -16.47 28.40
N ALA A 72 -16.98 -17.29 27.48
CA ALA A 72 -18.40 -17.63 27.39
C ALA A 72 -18.87 -18.37 28.66
N MET A 73 -18.13 -19.38 29.12
CA MET A 73 -18.44 -20.08 30.37
C MET A 73 -18.41 -19.15 31.60
N ARG A 74 -17.47 -18.20 31.65
CA ARG A 74 -17.38 -17.21 32.73
C ARG A 74 -18.53 -16.21 32.69
N ALA A 75 -18.94 -15.77 31.51
CA ALA A 75 -20.10 -14.89 31.33
C ALA A 75 -21.41 -15.60 31.69
N GLU A 76 -21.57 -16.87 31.32
CA GLU A 76 -22.69 -17.73 31.71
C GLU A 76 -22.75 -17.89 33.24
N ALA A 77 -21.61 -18.14 33.89
CA ALA A 77 -21.49 -18.28 35.34
C ALA A 77 -21.77 -16.98 36.11
N MET A 78 -21.54 -15.81 35.49
CA MET A 78 -21.82 -14.50 36.08
C MET A 78 -23.27 -14.04 35.84
N ARG A 79 -23.93 -14.56 34.80
CA ARG A 79 -25.35 -14.32 34.49
C ARG A 79 -26.28 -15.25 35.25
N ALA A 80 -25.80 -16.44 35.62
CA ALA A 80 -26.47 -17.30 36.58
C ALA A 80 -26.35 -16.66 37.97
N GLU A 81 -27.41 -15.97 38.43
CA GLU A 81 -27.60 -15.78 39.87
C GLU A 81 -27.49 -17.17 40.51
N PRO A 82 -26.58 -17.39 41.47
CA PRO A 82 -26.54 -18.67 42.15
C PRO A 82 -27.92 -18.87 42.76
N PRO A 83 -28.54 -20.07 42.66
CA PRO A 83 -29.68 -20.34 43.51
C PRO A 83 -29.22 -20.01 44.93
N ARG A 84 -29.95 -19.14 45.61
CA ARG A 84 -29.78 -18.95 47.05
C ARG A 84 -30.23 -20.26 47.70
N VAL A 85 -29.35 -21.25 47.62
CA VAL A 85 -29.40 -22.40 48.50
C VAL A 85 -29.13 -21.79 49.86
N GLU A 86 -30.16 -21.75 50.69
CA GLU A 86 -29.98 -21.59 52.13
C GLU A 86 -29.15 -22.80 52.55
N ARG A 87 -27.82 -22.64 52.44
CA ARG A 87 -26.84 -23.61 52.90
C ARG A 87 -27.04 -23.64 54.39
N ALA A 88 -27.82 -24.62 54.88
CA ALA A 88 -27.71 -25.07 56.25
C ALA A 88 -26.19 -25.17 56.51
N ARG A 89 -25.71 -24.32 57.42
CA ARG A 89 -24.29 -24.17 57.71
C ARG A 89 -23.82 -25.47 58.35
N ALA A 90 -23.45 -26.45 57.52
CA ALA A 90 -22.53 -27.48 57.93
C ALA A 90 -21.20 -26.77 58.27
N PRO A 91 -20.54 -27.10 59.39
CA PRO A 91 -19.27 -26.49 59.71
C PRO A 91 -18.28 -26.77 58.57
N GLU A 92 -17.81 -25.69 57.97
CA GLU A 92 -16.72 -25.66 57.00
C GLU A 92 -15.46 -26.16 57.74
N PRO A 93 -14.75 -27.18 57.24
CA PRO A 93 -13.45 -27.51 57.81
C PRO A 93 -12.52 -26.32 57.53
N GLU A 94 -11.98 -25.73 58.59
CA GLU A 94 -10.86 -24.79 58.49
C GLU A 94 -9.76 -25.44 57.63
N PRO A 95 -9.18 -24.73 56.65
CA PRO A 95 -8.06 -25.27 55.91
C PRO A 95 -6.88 -25.46 56.87
N GLU A 96 -6.58 -26.72 57.20
CA GLU A 96 -5.29 -27.06 57.78
C GLU A 96 -4.19 -26.62 56.80
N PRO A 97 -3.08 -26.03 57.28
CA PRO A 97 -2.02 -25.56 56.42
C PRO A 97 -1.37 -26.77 55.74
N VAL A 98 -1.78 -27.05 54.51
CA VAL A 98 -1.05 -27.96 53.63
C VAL A 98 0.34 -27.39 53.43
N ALA A 99 1.34 -28.15 53.89
CA ALA A 99 2.74 -27.84 53.72
C ALA A 99 3.00 -27.37 52.28
N ALA A 100 3.65 -26.20 52.17
CA ALA A 100 3.92 -25.54 50.91
C ALA A 100 4.55 -26.53 49.90
N ALA A 101 3.78 -26.90 48.88
CA ALA A 101 4.38 -27.41 47.66
C ALA A 101 5.39 -26.36 47.17
N PRO A 102 6.58 -26.79 46.68
CA PRO A 102 7.58 -25.84 46.22
C PRO A 102 6.94 -24.90 45.20
N ALA A 103 7.01 -23.60 45.49
CA ALA A 103 6.49 -22.57 44.59
C ALA A 103 7.06 -22.82 43.19
N PRO A 104 6.23 -22.81 42.13
CA PRO A 104 6.74 -22.98 40.78
C PRO A 104 7.79 -21.90 40.56
N LYS A 105 8.97 -22.30 40.13
CA LYS A 105 10.03 -21.38 39.74
C LYS A 105 9.43 -20.49 38.67
N VAL A 106 9.28 -19.19 38.97
CA VAL A 106 8.76 -18.23 38.02
C VAL A 106 9.84 -18.07 36.97
N ASP A 107 9.61 -18.65 35.78
CA ASP A 107 10.47 -18.39 34.64
C ASP A 107 10.41 -16.88 34.35
N PRO A 108 11.55 -16.20 34.18
CA PRO A 108 11.59 -14.77 33.88
C PRO A 108 11.05 -14.46 32.47
N SER A 109 10.70 -15.48 31.68
CA SER A 109 10.13 -15.31 30.35
C SER A 109 8.67 -14.88 30.46
N ILE A 110 8.41 -13.63 30.08
CA ILE A 110 7.06 -13.05 29.99
C ILE A 110 6.26 -13.67 28.83
N VAL A 111 6.93 -14.34 27.90
CA VAL A 111 6.31 -14.96 26.72
C VAL A 111 6.44 -16.48 26.79
N SER A 112 5.36 -17.19 26.48
CA SER A 112 5.40 -18.65 26.35
C SER A 112 6.09 -19.06 25.05
N GLU A 113 6.79 -20.20 25.06
CA GLU A 113 7.51 -20.73 23.89
C GLU A 113 6.59 -20.86 22.66
N ARG A 114 5.37 -21.36 22.87
CA ARG A 114 4.32 -21.45 21.85
C ARG A 114 3.95 -20.08 21.27
N ALA A 115 3.82 -19.04 22.12
CA ALA A 115 3.50 -17.70 21.64
C ALA A 115 4.66 -17.11 20.82
N ALA A 116 5.90 -17.34 21.24
CA ALA A 116 7.09 -16.91 20.51
C ALA A 116 7.19 -17.58 19.13
N GLU A 117 6.93 -18.89 19.03
CA GLU A 117 6.90 -19.62 17.76
C GLU A 117 5.79 -19.12 16.83
N ALA A 118 4.59 -18.88 17.36
CA ALA A 118 3.47 -18.37 16.57
C ALA A 118 3.75 -16.95 16.02
N SER A 119 4.40 -16.08 16.80
CA SER A 119 4.73 -14.72 16.37
C SER A 119 5.85 -14.68 15.33
N ARG A 120 6.80 -15.63 15.33
CA ARG A 120 7.92 -15.68 14.37
C ARG A 120 7.46 -15.71 12.92
N GLY A 121 6.43 -16.49 12.59
CA GLY A 121 5.93 -16.62 11.21
C GLY A 121 5.31 -15.31 10.69
N ALA A 122 4.50 -14.64 11.50
CA ALA A 122 3.86 -13.37 11.13
C ALA A 122 4.87 -12.22 11.00
N LEU A 123 5.88 -12.17 11.88
CA LEU A 123 6.95 -11.18 11.80
C LEU A 123 7.88 -11.41 10.59
N ASP A 124 8.15 -12.67 10.23
CA ASP A 124 8.92 -13.00 9.02
C ASP A 124 8.17 -12.58 7.74
N GLN A 125 6.86 -12.84 7.69
CA GLN A 125 6.00 -12.36 6.60
C GLN A 125 6.00 -10.84 6.50
N LEU A 126 5.90 -10.13 7.63
CA LEU A 126 5.98 -8.68 7.65
C LEU A 126 7.35 -8.18 7.18
N SER A 127 8.44 -8.82 7.61
CA SER A 127 9.80 -8.44 7.20
C SER A 127 10.02 -8.59 5.70
N ARG A 128 9.40 -9.57 5.05
CA ARG A 128 9.48 -9.75 3.59
C ARG A 128 8.73 -8.68 2.81
N LEU A 129 7.74 -8.04 3.44
CA LEU A 129 6.97 -6.94 2.87
C LEU A 129 7.67 -5.57 3.04
N VAL A 130 8.70 -5.49 3.90
CA VAL A 130 9.53 -4.30 4.02
C VAL A 130 10.43 -4.23 2.79
N VAL A 131 9.95 -3.52 1.76
CA VAL A 131 10.74 -3.17 0.59
C VAL A 131 11.88 -2.26 1.05
N LYS A 132 13.11 -2.79 0.98
CA LYS A 132 14.31 -1.99 1.19
C LYS A 132 14.48 -1.13 -0.07
N PRO A 133 14.47 0.20 0.03
CA PRO A 133 14.52 1.04 -1.16
C PRO A 133 15.86 0.83 -1.89
N GLU A 134 15.78 0.56 -3.20
CA GLU A 134 16.93 0.37 -4.10
C GLU A 134 17.84 1.62 -4.12
N THR A 135 17.26 2.80 -3.91
CA THR A 135 18.00 4.05 -3.72
C THR A 135 17.58 4.70 -2.40
N PRO A 136 18.51 5.05 -1.50
CA PRO A 136 18.14 5.78 -0.29
C PRO A 136 17.45 7.09 -0.68
N GLY A 137 16.20 7.25 -0.26
CA GLY A 137 15.41 8.43 -0.53
C GLY A 137 14.33 8.26 -1.59
N SER A 138 14.53 7.50 -2.68
CA SER A 138 13.70 7.63 -3.90
C SER A 138 12.21 7.33 -3.72
N ASP A 139 11.86 6.24 -3.03
CA ASP A 139 10.46 5.85 -2.75
C ASP A 139 10.09 6.05 -1.27
N SER A 140 10.89 6.83 -0.56
CA SER A 140 10.64 7.14 0.84
C SER A 140 9.98 8.50 0.98
N LEU A 141 9.28 8.72 2.10
CA LEU A 141 8.77 10.04 2.48
C LEU A 141 9.88 11.11 2.47
N GLU A 142 11.11 10.73 2.81
CA GLU A 142 12.27 11.64 2.76
C GLU A 142 12.52 12.14 1.32
N GLY A 143 12.40 11.29 0.31
CA GLY A 143 12.54 11.68 -1.09
C GLY A 143 11.47 12.66 -1.51
N LEU A 144 10.21 12.37 -1.18
CA LEU A 144 9.11 13.28 -1.50
C LEU A 144 9.30 14.65 -0.83
N VAL A 145 9.64 14.67 0.46
CA VAL A 145 9.91 15.91 1.19
C VAL A 145 11.11 16.66 0.59
N ARG A 146 12.17 15.96 0.19
CA ARG A 146 13.34 16.56 -0.46
C ARG A 146 12.98 17.18 -1.80
N GLU A 147 12.17 16.51 -2.62
CA GLU A 147 11.70 17.04 -3.89
C GLU A 147 10.79 18.27 -3.69
N MET A 148 9.98 18.28 -2.63
CA MET A 148 9.16 19.45 -2.26
C MET A 148 9.99 20.62 -1.73
N LEU A 149 11.05 20.37 -0.95
CA LEU A 149 11.90 21.42 -0.37
C LEU A 149 12.93 21.99 -1.36
N ARG A 150 13.34 21.21 -2.37
CA ARG A 150 14.33 21.63 -3.37
C ARG A 150 14.00 22.98 -4.04
N PRO A 151 12.78 23.24 -4.55
CA PRO A 151 12.47 24.54 -5.16
C PRO A 151 12.50 25.71 -4.16
N MET A 152 12.02 25.50 -2.93
CA MET A 152 12.00 26.54 -1.89
C MET A 152 13.42 26.92 -1.44
N LEU A 153 14.28 25.92 -1.24
CA LEU A 153 15.67 26.15 -0.87
C LEU A 153 16.46 26.81 -2.01
N ARG A 154 16.19 26.46 -3.26
CA ARG A 154 16.81 27.11 -4.42
C ARG A 154 16.45 28.59 -4.47
N GLU A 155 15.16 28.93 -4.40
CA GLU A 155 14.72 30.32 -4.44
C GLU A 155 15.30 31.15 -3.28
N TRP A 156 15.35 30.56 -2.08
CA TRP A 156 15.98 31.20 -0.94
C TRP A 156 17.49 31.41 -1.14
N LEU A 157 18.20 30.41 -1.65
CA LEU A 157 19.63 30.53 -1.96
C LEU A 157 19.86 31.60 -3.04
N ASP A 158 19.08 31.61 -4.11
CA ASP A 158 19.22 32.61 -5.17
C ASP A 158 19.03 34.04 -4.63
N ALA A 159 18.12 34.23 -3.67
CA ALA A 159 17.87 35.52 -3.05
C ALA A 159 18.92 35.94 -1.99
N GLN A 160 19.50 35.00 -1.24
CA GLN A 160 20.34 35.31 -0.07
C GLN A 160 21.85 35.10 -0.30
N LEU A 161 22.22 34.21 -1.21
CA LEU A 161 23.62 33.85 -1.47
C LEU A 161 24.46 35.03 -2.00
N PRO A 162 23.94 35.94 -2.87
CA PRO A 162 24.71 37.10 -3.32
C PRO A 162 25.22 37.98 -2.17
N GLY A 163 24.34 38.32 -1.22
CA GLY A 163 24.71 39.15 -0.07
C GLY A 163 25.73 38.49 0.86
N ILE A 164 25.60 37.17 1.06
CA ILE A 164 26.58 36.40 1.84
C ILE A 164 27.97 36.45 1.16
N VAL A 165 28.02 36.23 -0.16
CA VAL A 165 29.28 36.25 -0.92
C VAL A 165 29.90 37.64 -0.94
N GLU A 166 29.12 38.70 -1.17
CA GLU A 166 29.60 40.08 -1.12
C GLU A 166 30.24 40.40 0.23
N SER A 167 29.62 39.99 1.34
CA SER A 167 30.17 40.21 2.68
C SER A 167 31.48 39.45 2.91
N MET A 168 31.61 38.23 2.37
CA MET A 168 32.80 37.41 2.48
C MET A 168 33.94 37.95 1.61
N VAL A 169 33.63 38.37 0.38
CA VAL A 169 34.59 39.00 -0.54
C VAL A 169 35.05 40.35 -0.01
N ALA A 170 34.16 41.20 0.50
CA ALA A 170 34.51 42.48 1.10
C ALA A 170 35.48 42.29 2.28
N ARG A 171 35.25 41.28 3.12
CA ARG A 171 36.15 40.90 4.22
C ARG A 171 37.50 40.40 3.70
N GLU A 172 37.51 39.60 2.64
CA GLU A 172 38.75 39.11 2.02
C GLU A 172 39.58 40.25 1.39
N ILE A 173 38.91 41.19 0.72
CA ILE A 173 39.56 42.39 0.15
C ILE A 173 40.12 43.27 1.27
N ALA A 174 39.38 43.49 2.36
CA ALA A 174 39.86 44.29 3.49
C ALA A 174 41.13 43.68 4.11
N ARG A 175 41.16 42.35 4.27
CA ARG A 175 42.33 41.61 4.75
C ARG A 175 43.52 41.77 3.82
N ILE A 176 43.35 41.58 2.50
CA ILE A 176 44.44 41.69 1.51
C ILE A 176 44.91 43.14 1.37
N SER A 177 43.99 44.10 1.46
CA SER A 177 44.30 45.54 1.40
C SER A 177 44.98 46.07 2.66
N GLY A 178 45.17 45.24 3.70
CA GLY A 178 45.81 45.65 4.95
C GLY A 178 45.06 46.76 5.68
N ARG A 179 43.72 46.78 5.57
CA ARG A 179 42.85 47.80 6.17
C ARG A 179 42.07 47.25 7.39
N GLU A 180 42.63 46.23 8.04
CA GLU A 180 42.28 45.78 9.39
C GLU A 180 43.33 46.25 10.40
#